data_AF-A0A1C5EZC2-F1
#
_entry.id   AF-A0A1C5EZC2-F1
#
_cell.length_a   1.000
_cell.length_b   1.000
_cell.length_c   1.000
_cell.angle_alpha   90.00
_cell.angle_beta   90.00
_cell.angle_gamma   90.00
#
_symmetry.space_group_name_H-M   'P 1'
#
loop_
_entity.id
_entity.type
_entity.pdbx_description
1 polymer ?
#
loop_
_entity_poly.entity_id
_entity_poly.type
_entity_poly.pdbx_seq_one_letter_code
_entity_poly.pdbx_strand_id
1 'polypeptide(L)'
;MSVELGSSKVLNNDAPLMPDDCDAIDTRTLSRSLFLRLATLDKDSAEAGYVRDTLIELNLPLVRYAAARFRSRNEPMEDIVQVGTIGLI
;
A
#
# COMPACT_ATOMS: atom_id res chain seq x y z
N MET A 1 -46.64 10.27 28.79
CA MET A 1 -46.22 10.04 27.39
C MET A 1 -44.81 10.56 27.24
N SER A 2 -43.83 9.68 27.37
CA SER A 2 -42.42 9.95 27.08
C SER A 2 -42.13 9.56 25.64
N VAL A 3 -41.54 10.47 24.87
CA VAL A 3 -40.77 10.21 23.64
C VAL A 3 -39.66 11.27 23.65
N GLU A 4 -38.48 10.93 24.16
CA GLU A 4 -37.32 10.34 23.48
C GLU A 4 -36.68 11.23 22.41
N LEU A 5 -35.44 11.63 22.77
CA LEU A 5 -34.24 11.90 21.97
C LEU A 5 -34.27 13.05 20.96
N GLY A 6 -33.31 13.97 20.98
CA GLY A 6 -31.94 13.80 21.47
C GLY A 6 -31.01 14.16 20.32
N SER A 7 -30.55 15.41 20.38
CA SER A 7 -29.30 15.93 19.84
C SER A 7 -28.74 15.31 18.57
N SER A 8 -28.83 16.10 17.50
CA SER A 8 -27.89 16.24 16.39
C SER A 8 -26.51 15.65 16.71
N LYS A 9 -26.28 14.41 16.25
CA LYS A 9 -24.96 13.79 16.31
C LYS A 9 -24.09 14.40 15.22
N VAL A 10 -23.34 15.42 15.61
CA VAL A 10 -22.12 15.84 14.92
C VAL A 10 -21.16 14.66 14.92
N LEU A 11 -21.17 13.86 13.85
CA LEU A 11 -20.06 12.95 13.57
C LEU A 11 -18.98 13.79 12.90
N ASN A 12 -18.26 14.52 13.74
CA ASN A 12 -17.02 15.16 13.36
C ASN A 12 -16.11 14.04 12.85
N ASN A 13 -15.79 14.11 11.55
CA ASN A 13 -14.88 13.20 10.90
C ASN A 13 -13.46 13.56 11.35
N ASP A 14 -13.11 13.18 12.58
CA ASP A 14 -11.74 13.11 13.08
C ASP A 14 -11.03 11.94 12.38
N ALA A 15 -10.95 12.00 11.05
CA ALA A 15 -9.95 11.26 10.31
C ALA A 15 -8.61 11.91 10.68
N PRO A 16 -7.60 11.15 11.16
CA PRO A 16 -6.30 11.73 11.43
C PRO A 16 -5.75 12.26 10.10
N LEU A 17 -5.45 13.56 10.06
CA LEU A 17 -4.64 14.16 9.02
C LEU A 17 -3.25 13.49 9.09
N MET A 18 -3.03 12.45 8.28
CA MET A 18 -1.73 11.79 8.16
C MET A 18 -0.79 12.71 7.37
N PRO A 19 0.43 12.96 7.84
CA PRO A 19 1.49 13.51 7.00
C PRO A 19 2.05 12.36 6.13
N ASP A 20 1.34 12.00 5.05
CA ASP A 20 1.67 10.85 4.19
C ASP A 20 2.90 11.10 3.28
N ASP A 21 3.24 12.37 3.04
CA ASP A 21 4.27 12.72 2.06
C ASP A 21 5.68 12.32 2.50
N CYS A 22 6.00 12.42 3.79
CA CYS A 22 7.34 12.12 4.31
C CYS A 22 7.67 10.62 4.18
N ASP A 23 6.76 9.74 4.63
CA ASP A 23 6.94 8.28 4.57
C ASP A 23 6.93 7.76 3.11
N ALA A 24 6.13 8.37 2.23
CA ALA A 24 6.10 8.02 0.82
C ALA A 24 7.40 8.42 0.09
N ILE A 25 7.94 9.60 0.39
CA ILE A 25 9.23 10.07 -0.15
C ILE A 25 10.37 9.16 0.34
N ASP A 26 10.36 8.76 1.60
CA ASP A 26 11.36 7.84 2.16
C ASP A 26 11.27 6.44 1.52
N THR A 27 10.05 5.92 1.32
CA THR A 27 9.82 4.63 0.66
C THR A 27 10.34 4.62 -0.79
N ARG A 28 10.10 5.70 -1.55
CA ARG A 28 10.59 5.82 -2.93
C ARG A 28 12.11 5.89 -2.97
N THR A 29 12.73 6.62 -2.05
CA THR A 29 14.18 6.79 -1.95
C THR A 29 14.85 5.46 -1.58
N LEU A 30 14.30 4.74 -0.60
CA LEU A 30 14.76 3.42 -0.20
C LEU A 30 14.58 2.38 -1.31
N SER A 31 13.43 2.38 -1.98
CA SER A 31 13.19 1.47 -3.11
C SER A 31 14.22 1.70 -4.22
N ARG A 32 14.56 2.96 -4.51
CA ARG A 32 15.59 3.28 -5.50
C ARG A 32 16.97 2.74 -5.13
N SER A 33 17.39 2.88 -3.87
CA SER A 33 18.69 2.38 -3.43
C SER A 33 18.74 0.84 -3.47
N LEU A 34 17.65 0.17 -3.10
CA LEU A 34 17.54 -1.29 -3.18
C LEU A 34 17.55 -1.80 -4.63
N PHE A 35 16.89 -1.12 -5.57
CA PHE A 35 16.97 -1.47 -7.00
C PHE A 35 18.40 -1.36 -7.54
N LEU A 36 19.12 -0.30 -7.18
CA LEU A 36 20.53 -0.14 -7.57
C LEU A 36 21.40 -1.25 -6.98
N ARG A 37 21.19 -1.63 -5.71
CA ARG A 37 21.89 -2.75 -5.08
C ARG A 37 21.57 -4.07 -5.77
N LEU A 38 20.29 -4.35 -6.03
CA LEU A 38 19.84 -5.58 -6.68
C LEU A 38 20.51 -5.75 -8.06
N ALA A 39 20.68 -4.66 -8.81
CA ALA A 39 21.34 -4.69 -10.12
C ALA A 39 22.83 -5.07 -10.07
N THR A 40 23.47 -5.01 -8.91
CA THR A 40 24.88 -5.38 -8.71
C THR A 40 25.08 -6.80 -8.15
N LEU A 41 24.01 -7.42 -7.66
CA LEU A 41 24.08 -8.76 -7.05
C LEU A 41 23.96 -9.85 -8.11
N ASP A 42 24.57 -11.01 -7.84
CA ASP A 42 24.33 -12.19 -8.65
C ASP A 42 22.89 -12.67 -8.45
N LYS A 43 22.20 -12.98 -9.55
CA LYS A 43 20.77 -13.30 -9.54
C LYS A 43 20.43 -14.56 -8.74
N ASP A 44 21.39 -15.48 -8.62
CA ASP A 44 21.22 -16.75 -7.92
C ASP A 44 21.71 -16.68 -6.47
N SER A 45 22.15 -15.49 -6.01
CA SER A 45 22.56 -15.26 -4.64
C SER A 45 21.36 -15.12 -3.69
N ALA A 46 21.51 -15.64 -2.47
CA ALA A 46 20.52 -15.46 -1.41
C ALA A 46 20.27 -13.97 -1.07
N GLU A 47 21.28 -13.13 -1.27
CA GLU A 47 21.19 -11.69 -1.04
C GLU A 47 20.27 -11.01 -2.06
N ALA A 48 20.33 -11.41 -3.34
CA ALA A 48 19.42 -10.90 -4.36
C ALA A 48 17.95 -11.25 -4.04
N GLY A 49 17.70 -12.47 -3.54
CA GLY A 49 16.39 -12.88 -3.05
C GLY A 49 15.88 -11.98 -1.91
N TYR A 50 16.71 -11.77 -0.88
CA TYR A 50 16.35 -10.92 0.26
C TYR A 50 16.06 -9.47 -0.15
N VAL A 51 16.87 -8.88 -1.04
CA VAL A 51 16.67 -7.51 -1.53
C VAL A 51 15.38 -7.42 -2.36
N ARG A 52 15.08 -8.42 -3.20
CA ARG A 52 13.85 -8.46 -3.99
C ARG A 52 12.62 -8.58 -3.08
N ASP A 53 12.64 -9.48 -2.09
CA ASP A 53 11.52 -9.68 -1.17
C ASP A 53 11.26 -8.40 -0.34
N THR A 54 12.32 -7.72 0.09
CA THR A 54 12.23 -6.40 0.75
C THR A 54 11.58 -5.35 -0.17
N LEU A 55 11.95 -5.32 -1.46
CA LEU A 55 11.35 -4.42 -2.44
C LEU A 55 9.85 -4.71 -2.65
N ILE A 56 9.45 -5.98 -2.68
CA ILE A 56 8.05 -6.39 -2.81
C ILE A 56 7.24 -5.90 -1.60
N GLU A 57 7.73 -6.13 -0.38
CA GLU A 57 7.07 -5.70 0.85
C GLU A 57 6.92 -4.18 0.93
N LEU A 58 7.98 -3.43 0.61
CA LEU A 58 7.97 -1.97 0.60
C LEU A 58 6.97 -1.39 -0.41
N ASN A 59 6.75 -2.07 -1.54
CA ASN A 59 5.89 -1.58 -2.62
C ASN A 59 4.46 -2.17 -2.60
N LEU A 60 4.15 -3.04 -1.64
CA LEU A 60 2.80 -3.58 -1.43
C LEU A 60 1.71 -2.48 -1.23
N PRO A 61 1.97 -1.35 -0.53
CA PRO A 61 1.01 -0.25 -0.44
C PRO A 61 0.63 0.35 -1.80
N LEU A 62 1.57 0.39 -2.76
CA LEU A 62 1.31 0.90 -4.11
C LEU A 62 0.29 0.02 -4.84
N VAL A 63 0.34 -1.30 -4.65
CA VAL A 63 -0.62 -2.25 -5.22
C VAL A 63 -2.02 -1.94 -4.71
N ARG A 64 -2.19 -1.73 -3.39
CA ARG A 64 -3.49 -1.38 -2.79
C ARG A 64 -4.01 -0.04 -3.31
N TYR A 65 -3.13 0.95 -3.41
CA TYR A 65 -3.49 2.27 -3.96
C TYR A 65 -3.94 2.16 -5.43
N ALA A 66 -3.22 1.40 -6.26
CA ALA A 66 -3.59 1.16 -7.64
C ALA A 66 -4.91 0.37 -7.76
N ALA A 67 -5.09 -0.68 -6.95
CA ALA A 67 -6.29 -1.51 -6.92
C ALA A 67 -7.56 -0.72 -6.57
N ALA A 68 -7.45 0.32 -5.74
CA ALA A 68 -8.58 1.19 -5.39
C ALA A 68 -9.25 1.85 -6.61
N ARG A 69 -8.52 2.01 -7.73
CA ARG A 69 -9.06 2.55 -9.00
C ARG A 69 -9.99 1.57 -9.73
N PHE A 70 -9.99 0.30 -9.35
CA PHE A 70 -10.78 -0.77 -9.98
C PHE A 70 -12.03 -1.14 -9.18
N ARG A 71 -12.36 -0.35 -8.14
CA ARG A 71 -13.50 -0.60 -7.23
C ARG A 71 -14.88 -0.64 -7.91
N SER A 72 -15.02 -0.09 -9.12
CA SER A 72 -16.27 -0.11 -9.90
C SER A 72 -16.49 -1.41 -10.68
N ARG A 73 -15.57 -2.38 -10.57
CA ARG A 73 -15.69 -3.69 -11.22
C ARG A 73 -16.49 -4.66 -10.36
N ASN A 74 -17.07 -5.68 -10.99
CA ASN A 74 -17.83 -6.73 -10.32
C ASN A 74 -16.93 -7.83 -9.69
N GLU A 75 -15.63 -7.55 -9.58
CA GLU A 75 -14.61 -8.45 -9.01
C GLU A 75 -14.33 -8.06 -7.56
N PRO A 76 -14.11 -9.02 -6.65
CA PRO A 76 -13.79 -8.71 -5.27
C PRO A 76 -12.42 -8.01 -5.18
N MET A 77 -12.29 -7.07 -4.23
CA MET A 77 -11.08 -6.27 -4.10
C MET A 77 -9.84 -7.13 -3.79
N GLU A 78 -10.00 -8.24 -3.08
CA GLU A 78 -8.92 -9.17 -2.77
C GLU A 78 -8.29 -9.78 -4.01
N ASP A 79 -9.10 -10.16 -5.01
CA ASP A 79 -8.62 -10.73 -6.28
C ASP A 79 -7.83 -9.69 -7.08
N ILE A 80 -8.29 -8.44 -7.08
CA ILE A 80 -7.60 -7.33 -7.76
C ILE A 80 -6.24 -7.07 -7.10
N VAL A 81 -6.21 -7.03 -5.76
CA VAL A 81 -4.96 -6.85 -5.01
C VAL A 81 -4.02 -8.03 -5.22
N GLN A 82 -4.55 -9.25 -5.31
CA GLN A 82 -3.75 -10.45 -5.58
C GLN A 82 -3.10 -10.37 -6.97
N VAL A 83 -3.87 -10.10 -8.02
CA VAL A 83 -3.33 -9.93 -9.39
C VAL A 83 -2.30 -8.80 -9.43
N GLY A 84 -2.57 -7.69 -8.74
CA GLY A 84 -1.63 -6.58 -8.63
C GLY A 84 -0.34 -6.95 -7.88
N THR A 85 -0.42 -7.85 -6.91
CA THR A 85 0.75 -8.38 -6.19
C THR A 85 1.56 -9.30 -7.08
N ILE A 86 0.91 -10.15 -7.88
CA ILE A 86 1.60 -10.96 -8.91
C ILE A 86 2.29 -10.07 -9.94
N GLY A 87 1.67 -8.96 -10.35
CA GLY A 87 2.28 -8.00 -11.26
C GLY A 87 3.45 -7.20 -10.66
N LEU A 88 3.62 -7.22 -9.34
CA LEU A 88 4.74 -6.59 -8.64
C LEU A 88 5.98 -7.50 -8.56
N ILE A 89 5.79 -8.82 -8.53
CA ILE A 89 6.83 -9.85 -8.36
C ILE A 89 7.49 -10.19 -9.69
#